data_AF-A0A8T5RKD5-F1
#
_entry.id   AF-A0A8T5RKD5-F1
#
_cell.length_a   1.000
_cell.length_b   1.000
_cell.length_c   1.000
_cell.angle_alpha   90.00
_cell.angle_beta   90.00
_cell.angle_gamma   90.00
#
_symmetry.space_group_name_H-M   'P 1'
#
loop_
_entity.id
_entity.type
_entity.pdbx_description
1 polymer ?
#
loop_
_entity_poly.entity_id
_entity_poly.type
_entity_poly.pdbx_seq_one_letter_code
_entity_poly.pdbx_strand_id
1 'polypeptide(L)'
;TFEPEFWTKLIVLLPCSAKKPYSQSKSHQKFLKTLSKNTDFYTIQEIILTSPLGAIPRQLEDLYPANSYDIPVTGEWDEEEIKIASDMLVELLNKYDKNIPIICHIDGGYKNIAERAEKRLDHNFINVDIKGHLTSSESLDNLNTLIQKYISSYIPKQNISKESYLSKIWIRKFQKIIDYQFGKGFGKQLISNDIRYRKNKYHTKMELFNLKSKEKIAIFELSTGKINLMIKGAEKIAFNSNFLKYIIFDGEIIKGNTIFRPGIIDFSPELFPDDNICVFDKKKENIIALGNMIVGSEYIKNSSSGRVIKIYETNK
;
A
#
# COMPACT_ATOMS: atom_id res chain seq x y z
N THR A 1 0.24 -6.84 -5.66
CA THR A 1 -0.77 -7.76 -5.05
C THR A 1 -1.10 -7.32 -3.64
N PHE A 2 -2.39 -7.15 -3.30
CA PHE A 2 -2.82 -6.88 -1.91
C PHE A 2 -3.30 -8.16 -1.23
N GLU A 3 -2.86 -8.36 0.01
CA GLU A 3 -3.33 -9.42 0.90
C GLU A 3 -4.10 -8.83 2.09
N PRO A 4 -5.29 -9.33 2.40
CA PRO A 4 -6.01 -9.00 3.62
C PRO A 4 -5.21 -9.27 4.89
N GLU A 5 -5.56 -8.55 5.94
CA GLU A 5 -5.07 -8.85 7.28
C GLU A 5 -5.97 -9.94 7.89
N PHE A 6 -5.36 -11.00 8.41
CA PHE A 6 -6.13 -12.17 8.89
C PHE A 6 -7.01 -11.88 10.10
N TRP A 7 -6.85 -10.72 10.74
CA TRP A 7 -7.62 -10.26 11.89
C TRP A 7 -8.72 -9.24 11.52
N THR A 8 -8.98 -9.01 10.22
CA THR A 8 -10.07 -8.12 9.80
C THR A 8 -11.42 -8.65 10.26
N LYS A 9 -12.18 -7.81 10.98
CA LYS A 9 -13.52 -8.13 11.48
C LYS A 9 -14.64 -7.45 10.69
N LEU A 10 -14.34 -6.33 10.06
CA LEU A 10 -15.32 -5.44 9.43
C LEU A 10 -14.64 -4.70 8.27
N ILE A 11 -15.34 -4.54 7.16
CA ILE A 11 -14.91 -3.72 6.02
C ILE A 11 -15.81 -2.50 5.95
N VAL A 12 -15.23 -1.32 5.68
CA VAL A 12 -15.97 -0.08 5.42
C VAL A 12 -15.59 0.45 4.05
N LEU A 13 -16.58 0.58 3.17
CA LEU A 13 -16.44 1.25 1.88
C LEU A 13 -16.64 2.76 2.08
N LEU A 14 -15.70 3.55 1.56
CA LEU A 14 -15.70 5.01 1.63
C LEU A 14 -15.54 5.60 0.23
N PRO A 15 -16.06 6.80 -0.04
CA PRO A 15 -15.81 7.47 -1.31
C PRO A 15 -14.42 8.10 -1.32
N CYS A 16 -13.90 8.41 -2.50
CA CYS A 16 -12.68 9.18 -2.63
C CYS A 16 -12.87 10.65 -2.20
N SER A 17 -11.80 11.44 -2.28
CA SER A 17 -11.82 12.87 -1.94
C SER A 17 -10.87 13.66 -2.81
N ALA A 18 -11.19 14.93 -3.10
CA ALA A 18 -10.35 15.81 -3.91
C ALA A 18 -8.90 15.93 -3.40
N LYS A 19 -8.73 16.09 -2.07
CA LYS A 19 -7.41 16.06 -1.42
C LYS A 19 -6.92 14.62 -1.33
N LYS A 20 -5.71 14.36 -1.81
CA LYS A 20 -4.99 13.09 -1.67
C LYS A 20 -3.66 13.28 -0.88
N PRO A 21 -3.15 12.23 -0.21
CA PRO A 21 -3.81 10.94 0.05
C PRO A 21 -5.10 11.13 0.85
N TYR A 22 -6.10 10.26 0.62
CA TYR A 22 -7.48 10.54 1.03
C TYR A 22 -7.62 10.80 2.52
N SER A 23 -6.88 10.07 3.37
CA SER A 23 -6.85 10.25 4.83
C SER A 23 -6.49 11.67 5.31
N GLN A 24 -5.86 12.49 4.46
CA GLN A 24 -5.54 13.88 4.76
C GLN A 24 -6.68 14.85 4.41
N SER A 25 -7.73 14.40 3.73
CA SER A 25 -8.90 15.23 3.41
C SER A 25 -9.76 15.50 4.64
N LYS A 26 -10.47 16.64 4.64
CA LYS A 26 -11.40 17.01 5.73
C LYS A 26 -12.48 15.93 5.94
N SER A 27 -13.00 15.35 4.85
CA SER A 27 -14.03 14.31 4.91
C SER A 27 -13.51 13.03 5.54
N HIS A 28 -12.37 12.53 5.09
CA HIS A 28 -11.79 11.31 5.65
C HIS A 28 -11.28 11.51 7.08
N GLN A 29 -10.81 12.69 7.46
CA GLN A 29 -10.49 12.98 8.86
C GLN A 29 -11.73 12.84 9.77
N LYS A 30 -12.92 13.25 9.28
CA LYS A 30 -14.18 13.01 10.01
C LYS A 30 -14.54 11.53 10.06
N PHE A 31 -14.38 10.80 8.95
CA PHE A 31 -14.61 9.34 8.92
C PHE A 31 -13.68 8.63 9.92
N LEU A 32 -12.37 8.86 9.82
CA LEU A 32 -11.37 8.28 10.73
C LEU A 32 -11.67 8.62 12.19
N LYS A 33 -12.09 9.85 12.50
CA LYS A 33 -12.53 10.23 13.85
C LYS A 33 -13.68 9.34 14.31
N THR A 34 -14.68 9.11 13.47
CA THR A 34 -15.82 8.22 13.76
C THR A 34 -15.37 6.78 13.94
N LEU A 35 -14.61 6.21 13.00
CA LEU A 35 -14.14 4.82 13.10
C LEU A 35 -13.28 4.61 14.37
N SER A 36 -12.41 5.57 14.71
CA SER A 36 -11.50 5.52 15.86
C SER A 36 -12.18 5.58 17.23
N LYS A 37 -13.49 5.89 17.29
CA LYS A 37 -14.29 5.77 18.53
C LYS A 37 -14.35 4.32 19.01
N ASN A 38 -14.10 3.35 18.12
CA ASN A 38 -14.14 1.92 18.41
C ASN A 38 -12.76 1.44 18.86
N THR A 39 -12.71 0.73 20.00
CA THR A 39 -11.45 0.20 20.55
C THR A 39 -10.76 -0.78 19.61
N ASP A 40 -11.53 -1.45 18.77
CA ASP A 40 -11.12 -2.45 17.79
C ASP A 40 -10.89 -1.85 16.39
N PHE A 41 -10.71 -0.53 16.27
CA PHE A 41 -10.48 0.16 15.00
C PHE A 41 -9.41 -0.49 14.11
N TYR A 42 -8.36 -1.06 14.70
CA TYR A 42 -7.29 -1.76 13.96
C TYR A 42 -7.74 -3.03 13.23
N THR A 43 -8.92 -3.55 13.55
CA THR A 43 -9.56 -4.70 12.88
C THR A 43 -10.49 -4.28 11.74
N ILE A 44 -10.71 -2.97 11.56
CA ILE A 44 -11.52 -2.42 10.49
C ILE A 44 -10.64 -2.20 9.26
N GLN A 45 -11.06 -2.75 8.13
CA GLN A 45 -10.45 -2.48 6.83
C GLN A 45 -11.24 -1.39 6.13
N GLU A 46 -10.54 -0.35 5.69
CA GLU A 46 -11.13 0.71 4.87
C GLU A 46 -10.77 0.47 3.39
N ILE A 47 -11.75 0.50 2.51
CA ILE A 47 -11.58 0.45 1.05
C ILE A 47 -12.19 1.71 0.46
N ILE A 48 -11.39 2.48 -0.27
CA ILE A 48 -11.81 3.73 -0.89
C ILE A 48 -12.18 3.44 -2.33
N LEU A 49 -13.43 3.71 -2.70
CA LEU A 49 -13.92 3.62 -4.06
C LEU A 49 -13.59 4.92 -4.80
N THR A 50 -13.04 4.81 -6.01
CA THR A 50 -12.62 5.95 -6.81
C THR A 50 -12.64 5.64 -8.31
N SER A 51 -12.80 6.68 -9.13
CA SER A 51 -12.60 6.62 -10.57
C SER A 51 -11.29 7.33 -10.91
N PRO A 52 -10.50 6.85 -11.90
CA PRO A 52 -10.68 5.61 -12.67
C PRO A 52 -10.02 4.40 -11.98
N LEU A 53 -9.45 4.58 -10.79
CA LEU A 53 -8.56 3.58 -10.18
C LEU A 53 -9.29 2.42 -9.47
N GLY A 54 -10.61 2.49 -9.33
CA GLY A 54 -11.43 1.44 -8.73
C GLY A 54 -11.39 1.40 -7.20
N ALA A 55 -11.01 0.26 -6.63
CA ALA A 55 -11.07 0.00 -5.19
C ALA A 55 -9.67 0.01 -4.55
N ILE A 56 -9.42 0.99 -3.67
CA ILE A 56 -8.11 1.24 -3.07
C ILE A 56 -8.13 0.91 -1.57
N PRO A 57 -7.41 -0.13 -1.10
CA PRO A 57 -7.19 -0.33 0.32
C PRO A 57 -6.47 0.87 0.93
N ARG A 58 -6.94 1.34 2.10
CA ARG A 58 -6.34 2.49 2.82
C ARG A 58 -4.82 2.40 2.97
N GLN A 59 -4.28 1.19 3.08
CA GLN A 59 -2.85 0.97 3.26
C GLN A 59 -2.00 1.40 2.06
N LEU A 60 -2.59 1.51 0.86
CA LEU A 60 -1.92 1.82 -0.39
C LEU A 60 -2.28 3.22 -0.93
N GLU A 61 -3.08 4.02 -0.21
CA GLU A 61 -3.53 5.34 -0.67
C GLU A 61 -2.39 6.34 -0.89
N ASP A 62 -1.23 6.13 -0.24
CA ASP A 62 -0.08 7.03 -0.32
C ASP A 62 0.73 6.82 -1.60
N LEU A 63 0.48 5.76 -2.37
CA LEU A 63 1.21 5.43 -3.58
C LEU A 63 0.61 6.08 -4.84
N TYR A 64 1.46 6.32 -5.83
CA TYR A 64 1.01 6.61 -7.19
C TYR A 64 0.28 5.39 -7.78
N PRO A 65 -0.83 5.56 -8.52
CA PRO A 65 -1.46 6.85 -8.87
C PRO A 65 -2.47 7.40 -7.84
N ALA A 66 -2.88 6.61 -6.84
CA ALA A 66 -3.93 6.98 -5.89
C ALA A 66 -3.67 8.30 -5.14
N ASN A 67 -2.40 8.61 -4.86
CA ASN A 67 -2.02 9.83 -4.15
C ASN A 67 -1.96 11.10 -5.03
N SER A 68 -1.98 10.99 -6.35
CA SER A 68 -1.57 12.06 -7.27
C SER A 68 -2.46 12.24 -8.50
N TYR A 69 -3.40 11.34 -8.76
CA TYR A 69 -4.31 11.51 -9.89
C TYR A 69 -5.20 12.75 -9.67
N ASP A 70 -5.36 13.52 -10.74
CA ASP A 70 -6.22 14.69 -10.77
C ASP A 70 -7.18 14.55 -11.95
N ILE A 71 -8.40 14.15 -11.63
CA ILE A 71 -9.51 14.15 -12.58
C ILE A 71 -10.66 14.93 -11.95
N PRO A 72 -11.39 15.75 -12.73
CA PRO A 72 -12.61 16.38 -12.25
C PRO A 72 -13.62 15.28 -11.90
N VAL A 73 -14.16 15.32 -10.69
CA VAL A 73 -15.26 14.45 -10.31
C VAL A 73 -16.52 15.07 -10.90
N THR A 74 -16.93 14.62 -12.08
CA THR A 74 -18.17 15.06 -12.76
C THR A 74 -19.43 14.67 -11.99
N GLY A 75 -19.32 13.71 -11.07
CA GLY A 75 -20.44 13.20 -10.28
C GLY A 75 -21.32 12.21 -11.04
N GLU A 76 -21.32 12.29 -12.37
CA GLU A 76 -21.81 11.27 -13.29
C GLU A 76 -20.68 10.27 -13.55
N TRP A 77 -20.97 9.00 -13.26
CA TRP A 77 -20.08 7.89 -13.51
C TRP A 77 -20.62 7.14 -14.71
N ASP A 78 -19.76 6.92 -15.71
CA ASP A 78 -20.14 6.11 -16.84
C ASP A 78 -20.16 4.61 -16.48
N GLU A 79 -20.76 3.79 -17.34
CA GLU A 79 -20.85 2.35 -17.13
C GLU A 79 -19.48 1.65 -17.14
N GLU A 80 -18.49 2.20 -17.83
CA GLU A 80 -17.14 1.64 -17.90
C GLU A 80 -16.39 1.87 -16.57
N GLU A 81 -16.46 3.07 -16.01
CA GLU A 81 -15.91 3.42 -14.70
C GLU A 81 -16.55 2.56 -13.59
N ILE A 82 -17.88 2.41 -13.60
CA ILE A 82 -18.60 1.54 -12.66
C ILE A 82 -18.14 0.08 -12.82
N LYS A 83 -17.97 -0.38 -14.06
CA LYS A 83 -17.50 -1.75 -14.34
C LYS A 83 -16.09 -1.97 -13.80
N ILE A 84 -15.13 -1.10 -14.13
CA ILE A 84 -13.74 -1.20 -13.68
C ILE A 84 -13.68 -1.21 -12.15
N ALA A 85 -14.36 -0.27 -11.50
CA ALA A 85 -14.35 -0.17 -10.05
C ALA A 85 -15.02 -1.36 -9.36
N SER A 86 -16.13 -1.86 -9.90
CA SER A 86 -16.82 -3.03 -9.34
C SER A 86 -16.04 -4.33 -9.57
N ASP A 87 -15.39 -4.51 -10.72
CA ASP A 87 -14.52 -5.67 -10.99
C ASP A 87 -13.35 -5.71 -10.00
N MET A 88 -12.67 -4.58 -9.78
CA MET A 88 -11.59 -4.48 -8.79
C MET A 88 -12.09 -4.70 -7.35
N LEU A 89 -13.27 -4.17 -7.00
CA LEU A 89 -13.86 -4.38 -5.69
C LEU A 89 -14.18 -5.87 -5.47
N VAL A 90 -14.73 -6.56 -6.47
CA VAL A 90 -15.02 -8.00 -6.42
C VAL A 90 -13.73 -8.82 -6.24
N GLU A 91 -12.69 -8.54 -7.02
CA GLU A 91 -11.38 -9.21 -6.87
C GLU A 91 -10.75 -9.00 -5.49
N LEU A 92 -10.91 -7.79 -4.94
CA LEU A 92 -10.38 -7.47 -3.62
C LEU A 92 -11.18 -8.17 -2.52
N LEU A 93 -12.51 -8.12 -2.55
CA LEU A 93 -13.39 -8.71 -1.55
C LEU A 93 -13.35 -10.23 -1.56
N ASN A 94 -13.16 -10.88 -2.72
CA ASN A 94 -12.99 -12.34 -2.81
C ASN A 94 -11.79 -12.89 -2.01
N LYS A 95 -10.86 -12.02 -1.58
CA LYS A 95 -9.73 -12.42 -0.72
C LYS A 95 -10.10 -12.46 0.77
N TYR A 96 -11.23 -11.87 1.14
CA TYR A 96 -11.75 -11.85 2.50
C TYR A 96 -12.70 -13.03 2.74
N ASP A 97 -12.91 -13.38 4.01
CA ASP A 97 -13.95 -14.32 4.40
C ASP A 97 -15.32 -13.69 4.12
N LYS A 98 -16.18 -14.41 3.40
CA LYS A 98 -17.51 -13.91 2.98
C LYS A 98 -18.42 -13.54 4.14
N ASN A 99 -18.16 -14.05 5.35
CA ASN A 99 -18.94 -13.72 6.54
C ASN A 99 -18.54 -12.39 7.17
N ILE A 100 -17.47 -11.73 6.70
CA ILE A 100 -17.09 -10.40 7.18
C ILE A 100 -18.12 -9.37 6.66
N PRO A 101 -18.80 -8.64 7.55
CA PRO A 101 -19.75 -7.59 7.14
C PRO A 101 -19.05 -6.44 6.42
N ILE A 102 -19.74 -5.85 5.44
CA ILE A 102 -19.28 -4.73 4.64
C ILE A 102 -20.24 -3.55 4.86
N ILE A 103 -19.78 -2.51 5.55
CA ILE A 103 -20.55 -1.27 5.72
C ILE A 103 -20.26 -0.31 4.57
N CYS A 104 -21.31 0.10 3.86
CA CYS A 104 -21.22 1.01 2.73
C CYS A 104 -21.58 2.44 3.17
N HIS A 105 -20.57 3.25 3.45
CA HIS A 105 -20.72 4.67 3.78
C HIS A 105 -20.41 5.53 2.56
N ILE A 106 -21.28 5.42 1.56
CA ILE A 106 -21.12 5.94 0.20
C ILE A 106 -22.48 6.41 -0.35
N ASP A 107 -22.46 7.29 -1.34
CA ASP A 107 -23.65 7.82 -2.03
C ASP A 107 -23.42 7.89 -3.55
N GLY A 108 -24.47 8.24 -4.32
CA GLY A 108 -24.38 8.47 -5.76
C GLY A 108 -23.77 7.29 -6.55
N GLY A 109 -22.89 7.59 -7.51
CA GLY A 109 -22.24 6.59 -8.37
C GLY A 109 -21.41 5.54 -7.61
N TYR A 110 -20.89 5.87 -6.42
CA TYR A 110 -20.21 4.88 -5.56
C TYR A 110 -21.15 3.76 -5.11
N LYS A 111 -22.44 4.08 -4.87
CA LYS A 111 -23.44 3.10 -4.48
C LYS A 111 -23.67 2.08 -5.61
N ASN A 112 -23.70 2.53 -6.86
CA ASN A 112 -23.84 1.65 -8.04
C ASN A 112 -22.70 0.63 -8.13
N ILE A 113 -21.47 1.04 -7.78
CA ILE A 113 -20.31 0.13 -7.71
C ILE A 113 -20.53 -0.97 -6.67
N ALA A 114 -20.96 -0.59 -5.46
CA ALA A 114 -21.22 -1.53 -4.38
C ALA A 114 -22.38 -2.49 -4.71
N GLU A 115 -23.50 -1.99 -5.24
CA GLU A 115 -24.65 -2.81 -5.66
C GLU A 115 -24.27 -3.81 -6.78
N ARG A 116 -23.42 -3.39 -7.71
CA ARG A 116 -22.91 -4.26 -8.78
C ARG A 116 -21.98 -5.35 -8.24
N ALA A 117 -21.17 -5.04 -7.23
CA ALA A 117 -20.32 -6.01 -6.56
C ALA A 117 -21.14 -6.99 -5.69
N GLU A 118 -22.14 -6.49 -4.96
CA GLU A 118 -23.05 -7.28 -4.12
C GLU A 118 -23.75 -8.39 -4.91
N LYS A 119 -24.23 -8.10 -6.14
CA LYS A 119 -24.83 -9.12 -7.02
C LYS A 119 -23.92 -10.29 -7.39
N ARG A 120 -22.61 -10.16 -7.18
CA ARG A 120 -21.58 -11.15 -7.56
C ARG A 120 -20.89 -11.77 -6.35
N LEU A 121 -21.26 -11.37 -5.13
CA LEU A 121 -20.58 -11.73 -3.91
C LEU A 121 -21.58 -12.18 -2.85
N ASP A 122 -21.25 -13.25 -2.12
CA ASP A 122 -22.03 -13.74 -0.98
C ASP A 122 -21.83 -12.90 0.31
N HIS A 123 -21.16 -11.75 0.23
CA HIS A 123 -20.85 -10.94 1.42
C HIS A 123 -22.10 -10.17 1.87
N ASN A 124 -22.17 -9.86 3.17
CA ASN A 124 -23.24 -9.03 3.72
C ASN A 124 -22.94 -7.53 3.56
N PHE A 125 -23.55 -6.89 2.56
CA PHE A 125 -23.46 -5.45 2.33
C PHE A 125 -24.54 -4.70 3.14
N ILE A 126 -24.11 -3.71 3.91
CA ILE A 126 -24.95 -2.94 4.82
C ILE A 126 -24.81 -1.46 4.49
N ASN A 127 -25.84 -0.87 3.90
CA ASN A 127 -25.85 0.55 3.56
C ASN A 127 -26.09 1.42 4.80
N VAL A 128 -25.28 2.46 4.97
CA VAL A 128 -25.53 3.49 5.99
C VAL A 128 -26.66 4.40 5.51
N ASP A 129 -27.59 4.73 6.42
CA ASP A 129 -28.61 5.74 6.15
C ASP A 129 -27.97 7.15 6.17
N ILE A 130 -27.72 7.69 4.97
CA ILE A 130 -27.08 8.99 4.78
C ILE A 130 -28.12 10.11 4.87
N LYS A 131 -27.91 11.04 5.81
CA LYS A 131 -28.78 12.18 6.08
C LYS A 131 -28.11 13.48 5.65
N GLY A 132 -28.60 14.05 4.55
CA GLY A 132 -28.04 15.25 3.92
C GLY A 132 -26.77 14.95 3.12
N HIS A 133 -25.65 14.73 3.82
CA HIS A 133 -24.37 14.40 3.20
C HIS A 133 -23.54 13.47 4.09
N LEU A 134 -22.62 12.71 3.50
CA LEU A 134 -21.79 11.70 4.18
C LEU A 134 -21.05 12.18 5.43
N THR A 135 -20.75 13.48 5.54
CA THR A 135 -20.01 14.06 6.69
C THR A 135 -20.90 14.81 7.70
N SER A 136 -22.22 14.63 7.64
CA SER A 136 -23.18 15.23 8.60
C SER A 136 -23.09 14.49 9.92
N SER A 137 -23.45 15.15 11.02
CA SER A 137 -23.40 14.50 12.34
C SER A 137 -24.22 13.21 12.36
N GLU A 138 -25.45 13.29 11.85
CA GLU A 138 -26.39 12.18 11.81
C GLU A 138 -25.86 11.00 10.96
N SER A 139 -25.29 11.25 9.77
CA SER A 139 -24.70 10.18 8.95
C SER A 139 -23.49 9.52 9.64
N LEU A 140 -22.67 10.30 10.35
CA LEU A 140 -21.52 9.79 11.09
C LEU A 140 -21.95 9.00 12.34
N ASP A 141 -23.04 9.39 12.99
CA ASP A 141 -23.60 8.68 14.13
C ASP A 141 -24.28 7.37 13.68
N ASN A 142 -24.96 7.37 12.53
CA ASN A 142 -25.48 6.17 11.88
C ASN A 142 -24.34 5.20 11.51
N LEU A 143 -23.26 5.70 10.91
CA LEU A 143 -22.06 4.90 10.63
C LEU A 143 -21.50 4.27 11.91
N ASN A 144 -21.33 5.06 12.98
CA ASN A 144 -20.82 4.54 14.24
C ASN A 144 -21.73 3.46 14.85
N THR A 145 -23.04 3.67 14.81
CA THR A 145 -24.04 2.71 15.30
C THR A 145 -23.93 1.38 14.57
N LEU A 146 -23.79 1.41 13.23
CA LEU A 146 -23.61 0.19 12.43
C LEU A 146 -22.28 -0.50 12.73
N ILE A 147 -21.18 0.26 12.88
CA ILE A 147 -19.89 -0.31 13.27
C ILE A 147 -20.01 -1.03 14.61
N GLN A 148 -20.59 -0.40 15.62
CA GLN A 148 -20.77 -1.01 16.95
C GLN A 148 -21.62 -2.28 16.91
N LYS A 149 -22.66 -2.29 16.07
CA LYS A 149 -23.53 -3.46 15.87
C LYS A 149 -22.80 -4.64 15.22
N TYR A 150 -21.97 -4.40 14.20
CA TYR A 150 -21.43 -5.46 13.35
C TYR A 150 -19.98 -5.83 13.61
N ILE A 151 -19.18 -5.01 14.31
CA ILE A 151 -17.75 -5.29 14.55
C ILE A 151 -17.48 -6.59 15.30
N SER A 152 -18.45 -7.06 16.10
CA SER A 152 -18.38 -8.32 16.85
C SER A 152 -19.14 -9.47 16.20
N SER A 153 -19.77 -9.25 15.03
CA SER A 153 -20.57 -10.27 14.35
C SER A 153 -19.73 -11.35 13.66
N TYR A 154 -18.46 -11.05 13.38
CA TYR A 154 -17.49 -11.99 12.84
C TYR A 154 -16.29 -12.12 13.79
N ILE A 155 -15.86 -13.36 14.02
CA ILE A 155 -14.69 -13.68 14.85
C ILE A 155 -13.66 -14.35 13.93
N PRO A 156 -12.54 -13.67 13.62
CA PRO A 156 -11.47 -14.25 12.81
C PRO A 156 -10.86 -15.48 13.50
N LYS A 157 -10.40 -16.44 12.69
CA LYS A 157 -9.72 -17.66 13.19
C LYS A 157 -8.46 -17.36 14.01
N GLN A 158 -7.78 -16.28 13.67
CA GLN A 158 -6.61 -15.77 14.39
C GLN A 158 -6.82 -14.29 14.67
N ASN A 159 -6.46 -13.85 15.87
CA ASN A 159 -6.62 -12.46 16.27
C ASN A 159 -5.30 -11.91 16.81
N ILE A 160 -5.17 -10.58 16.78
CA ILE A 160 -4.04 -9.87 17.38
C ILE A 160 -4.55 -9.03 18.54
N SER A 161 -3.73 -8.86 19.58
CA SER A 161 -4.08 -7.92 20.66
C SER A 161 -3.91 -6.48 20.18
N LYS A 162 -4.62 -5.56 20.81
CA LYS A 162 -4.53 -4.12 20.52
C LYS A 162 -3.13 -3.56 20.76
N GLU A 163 -2.38 -4.15 21.69
CA GLU A 163 -1.00 -3.80 22.04
C GLU A 163 0.00 -4.28 20.97
N SER A 164 -0.41 -5.17 20.06
CA SER A 164 0.42 -5.61 18.94
C SER A 164 0.90 -4.41 18.13
N TYR A 165 2.17 -4.41 17.72
CA TYR A 165 2.70 -3.38 16.82
C TYR A 165 1.94 -3.31 15.49
N LEU A 166 1.31 -4.42 15.07
CA LEU A 166 0.45 -4.48 13.87
C LEU A 166 -0.86 -3.70 14.02
N SER A 167 -1.26 -3.30 15.23
CA SER A 167 -2.42 -2.42 15.40
C SER A 167 -2.15 -0.99 14.91
N LYS A 168 -0.87 -0.61 14.73
CA LYS A 168 -0.46 0.72 14.30
C LYS A 168 -0.65 0.88 12.79
N ILE A 169 -1.43 1.89 12.39
CA ILE A 169 -1.77 2.20 10.99
C ILE A 169 -0.52 2.25 10.10
N TRP A 170 0.51 3.00 10.48
CA TRP A 170 1.71 3.15 9.65
C TRP A 170 2.51 1.86 9.50
N ILE A 171 2.52 0.99 10.52
CA ILE A 171 3.16 -0.33 10.42
C ILE A 171 2.45 -1.18 9.38
N ARG A 172 1.11 -1.20 9.41
CA ARG A 172 0.28 -1.88 8.40
C ARG A 172 0.54 -1.32 7.00
N LYS A 173 0.57 0.02 6.86
CA LYS A 173 0.90 0.69 5.60
C LYS A 173 2.25 0.22 5.07
N PHE A 174 3.30 0.27 5.87
CA PHE A 174 4.63 -0.13 5.43
C PHE A 174 4.68 -1.59 4.97
N GLN A 175 4.03 -2.50 5.69
CA GLN A 175 3.96 -3.91 5.25
C GLN A 175 3.34 -4.03 3.85
N LYS A 176 2.19 -3.40 3.62
CA LYS A 176 1.48 -3.50 2.34
C LYS A 176 2.20 -2.78 1.21
N ILE A 177 2.87 -1.66 1.50
CA ILE A 177 3.68 -0.93 0.52
C ILE A 177 4.92 -1.74 0.12
N ILE A 178 5.60 -2.39 1.08
CA ILE A 178 6.72 -3.30 0.78
C ILE A 178 6.22 -4.48 -0.06
N ASP A 179 5.10 -5.10 0.31
CA ASP A 179 4.52 -6.20 -0.46
C ASP A 179 4.16 -5.77 -1.89
N TYR A 180 3.69 -4.53 -2.05
CA TYR A 180 3.36 -3.94 -3.34
C TYR A 180 4.61 -3.69 -4.20
N GLN A 181 5.67 -3.12 -3.64
CA GLN A 181 6.88 -2.74 -4.38
C GLN A 181 7.82 -3.91 -4.68
N PHE A 182 7.98 -4.84 -3.73
CA PHE A 182 9.01 -5.87 -3.79
C PHE A 182 8.47 -7.29 -3.95
N GLY A 183 7.17 -7.49 -3.70
CA GLY A 183 6.51 -8.79 -3.80
C GLY A 183 5.89 -9.27 -2.47
N LYS A 184 4.90 -10.14 -2.59
CA LYS A 184 4.10 -10.64 -1.48
C LYS A 184 4.97 -11.33 -0.41
N GLY A 185 4.77 -10.94 0.85
CA GLY A 185 5.37 -11.56 2.03
C GLY A 185 6.58 -10.81 2.57
N PHE A 186 7.24 -9.99 1.74
CA PHE A 186 8.40 -9.22 2.17
C PHE A 186 8.06 -8.15 3.21
N GLY A 187 6.84 -7.62 3.20
CA GLY A 187 6.36 -6.70 4.23
C GLY A 187 6.42 -7.34 5.62
N LYS A 188 5.90 -8.56 5.76
CA LYS A 188 5.95 -9.32 7.04
C LYS A 188 7.38 -9.70 7.43
N GLN A 189 8.22 -10.04 6.46
CA GLN A 189 9.62 -10.40 6.71
C GLN A 189 10.45 -9.20 7.20
N LEU A 190 10.22 -8.01 6.63
CA LEU A 190 11.00 -6.82 6.95
C LEU A 190 10.46 -6.06 8.18
N ILE A 191 9.13 -5.97 8.33
CA ILE A 191 8.46 -5.22 9.39
C ILE A 191 8.07 -6.17 10.53
N SER A 192 8.96 -6.28 11.52
CA SER A 192 8.78 -7.07 12.75
C SER A 192 8.51 -6.20 13.99
N ASN A 193 8.22 -6.83 15.14
CA ASN A 193 7.94 -6.15 16.41
C ASN A 193 9.06 -5.19 16.86
N ASP A 194 10.29 -5.40 16.40
CA ASP A 194 11.47 -4.59 16.76
C ASP A 194 11.64 -3.37 15.85
N ILE A 195 10.84 -3.23 14.79
CA ILE A 195 10.90 -2.08 13.88
C ILE A 195 10.14 -0.90 14.47
N ARG A 196 10.77 0.26 14.44
CA ARG A 196 10.19 1.55 14.79
C ARG A 196 10.39 2.51 13.63
N TYR A 197 9.59 3.57 13.61
CA TYR A 197 9.72 4.63 12.63
C TYR A 197 9.75 5.99 13.31
N ARG A 198 10.40 6.96 12.68
CA ARG A 198 10.38 8.37 13.08
C ARG A 198 10.35 9.26 11.83
N LYS A 199 9.72 10.44 11.94
CA LYS A 199 9.83 11.45 10.89
C LYS A 199 11.20 12.11 10.94
N ASN A 200 11.74 12.48 9.78
CA ASN A 200 12.92 13.33 9.72
C ASN A 200 12.58 14.77 10.18
N LYS A 201 13.62 15.59 10.38
CA LYS A 201 13.50 16.99 10.84
C LYS A 201 12.56 17.83 9.95
N TYR A 202 12.58 17.60 8.64
CA TYR A 202 11.79 18.34 7.66
C TYR A 202 10.40 17.75 7.43
N HIS A 203 10.04 16.67 8.13
CA HIS A 203 8.78 15.94 7.96
C HIS A 203 8.46 15.53 6.52
N THR A 204 9.48 15.31 5.69
CA THR A 204 9.37 14.82 4.31
C THR A 204 9.54 13.32 4.21
N LYS A 205 10.22 12.70 5.19
CA LYS A 205 10.55 11.27 5.20
C LYS A 205 10.22 10.62 6.52
N MET A 206 9.93 9.33 6.48
CA MET A 206 9.85 8.47 7.66
C MET A 206 10.97 7.43 7.59
N GLU A 207 11.87 7.46 8.56
CA GLU A 207 12.96 6.51 8.68
C GLU A 207 12.48 5.30 9.48
N LEU A 208 12.62 4.10 8.91
CA LEU A 208 12.35 2.84 9.59
C LEU A 208 13.67 2.26 10.08
N PHE A 209 13.73 1.90 11.35
CA PHE A 209 14.95 1.40 11.98
C PHE A 209 14.65 0.28 12.97
N ASN A 210 15.65 -0.58 13.18
CA ASN A 210 15.60 -1.60 14.21
C ASN A 210 15.86 -0.98 15.59
N LEU A 211 15.01 -1.28 16.57
CA LEU A 211 15.11 -0.70 17.91
C LEU A 211 16.38 -1.13 18.66
N LYS A 212 16.84 -2.37 18.45
CA LYS A 212 18.00 -2.98 19.13
C LYS A 212 19.31 -2.55 18.48
N SER A 213 19.48 -2.80 17.17
CA SER A 213 20.74 -2.46 16.47
C SER A 213 20.86 -0.99 16.09
N LYS A 214 19.76 -0.22 16.13
CA LYS A 214 19.65 1.17 15.62
C LYS A 214 19.88 1.32 14.11
N GLU A 215 20.06 0.22 13.39
CA GLU A 215 20.25 0.23 11.95
C GLU A 215 18.98 0.68 11.23
N LYS A 216 19.16 1.55 10.24
CA LYS A 216 18.09 1.95 9.34
C LYS A 216 17.85 0.84 8.33
N ILE A 217 16.60 0.40 8.20
CA ILE A 217 16.22 -0.67 7.27
C ILE A 217 15.54 -0.16 6.01
N ALA A 218 14.86 0.99 6.09
CA ALA A 218 14.17 1.58 4.96
C ALA A 218 13.85 3.07 5.22
N ILE A 219 13.54 3.80 4.15
CA ILE A 219 13.06 5.18 4.18
C ILE A 219 11.79 5.26 3.36
N PHE A 220 10.70 5.68 3.99
CA PHE A 220 9.46 6.05 3.31
C PHE A 220 9.47 7.54 2.95
N GLU A 221 9.22 7.85 1.68
CA GLU A 221 9.15 9.22 1.16
C GLU A 221 7.69 9.68 1.13
N LEU A 222 7.35 10.74 1.88
CA LEU A 222 5.96 11.22 1.96
C LEU A 222 5.44 11.82 0.66
N SER A 223 6.33 12.35 -0.20
CA SER A 223 5.92 12.94 -1.49
C SER A 223 5.48 11.91 -2.52
N THR A 224 5.98 10.68 -2.45
CA THR A 224 5.69 9.63 -3.44
C THR A 224 4.97 8.41 -2.85
N GLY A 225 4.98 8.26 -1.53
CA GLY A 225 4.53 7.06 -0.82
C GLY A 225 5.44 5.85 -0.99
N LYS A 226 6.57 5.98 -1.68
CA LYS A 226 7.47 4.86 -1.94
C LYS A 226 8.39 4.60 -0.75
N ILE A 227 8.71 3.34 -0.54
CA ILE A 227 9.77 2.88 0.35
C ILE A 227 11.02 2.63 -0.47
N ASN A 228 12.12 3.26 -0.07
CA ASN A 228 13.47 2.92 -0.49
C ASN A 228 14.08 2.02 0.59
N LEU A 229 14.55 0.83 0.22
CA LEU A 229 15.27 -0.04 1.15
C LEU A 229 16.60 0.61 1.53
N MET A 230 17.10 0.28 2.72
CA MET A 230 18.50 0.48 3.07
C MET A 230 19.23 -0.86 3.00
N ILE A 231 20.56 -0.88 2.91
CA ILE A 231 21.32 -2.14 2.76
C ILE A 231 20.94 -3.16 3.82
N LYS A 232 20.85 -2.74 5.10
CA LYS A 232 20.43 -3.60 6.22
C LYS A 232 18.99 -4.12 6.15
N GLY A 233 18.13 -3.45 5.40
CA GLY A 233 16.80 -3.96 5.09
C GLY A 233 16.81 -4.91 3.90
N ALA A 234 17.55 -4.56 2.85
CA ALA A 234 17.70 -5.37 1.65
C ALA A 234 18.35 -6.73 1.95
N GLU A 235 19.39 -6.78 2.77
CA GLU A 235 20.04 -8.01 3.25
C GLU A 235 19.03 -9.03 3.83
N LYS A 236 17.90 -8.56 4.38
CA LYS A 236 16.89 -9.44 4.98
C LYS A 236 15.97 -10.11 3.98
N ILE A 237 15.79 -9.53 2.78
CA ILE A 237 14.77 -9.98 1.82
C ILE A 237 15.31 -10.31 0.43
N ALA A 238 16.41 -9.66 0.01
CA ALA A 238 16.87 -9.68 -1.38
C ALA A 238 17.51 -11.01 -1.81
N PHE A 239 17.96 -11.82 -0.86
CA PHE A 239 18.49 -13.18 -1.11
C PHE A 239 17.41 -14.26 -1.23
N ASN A 240 16.14 -13.91 -1.01
CA ASN A 240 15.04 -14.82 -1.25
C ASN A 240 14.87 -15.06 -2.76
N SER A 241 14.64 -16.30 -3.18
CA SER A 241 14.44 -16.66 -4.60
C SER A 241 13.27 -15.92 -5.26
N ASN A 242 12.28 -15.50 -4.48
CA ASN A 242 11.10 -14.77 -4.95
C ASN A 242 11.33 -13.26 -5.06
N PHE A 243 12.52 -12.77 -4.71
CA PHE A 243 12.84 -11.35 -4.84
C PHE A 243 13.25 -11.02 -6.28
N LEU A 244 12.43 -10.23 -6.96
CA LEU A 244 12.55 -9.94 -8.40
C LEU A 244 12.92 -8.47 -8.69
N LYS A 245 13.47 -7.75 -7.71
CA LYS A 245 13.88 -6.35 -7.86
C LYS A 245 15.39 -6.20 -7.77
N TYR A 246 16.11 -6.87 -8.68
CA TYR A 246 17.57 -6.89 -8.67
C TYR A 246 18.23 -6.75 -10.04
N ILE A 247 19.50 -6.32 -10.00
CA ILE A 247 20.46 -6.45 -11.12
C ILE A 247 21.79 -7.04 -10.63
N ILE A 248 22.56 -7.63 -11.54
CA ILE A 248 23.91 -8.16 -11.32
C ILE A 248 24.91 -7.25 -12.05
N PHE A 249 25.85 -6.69 -11.29
CA PHE A 249 26.84 -5.74 -11.81
C PHE A 249 28.18 -6.43 -12.13
N ASP A 250 28.81 -6.02 -13.23
CA ASP A 250 30.15 -6.49 -13.61
C ASP A 250 31.24 -5.68 -12.89
N GLY A 251 31.32 -5.88 -11.58
CA GLY A 251 32.34 -5.27 -10.74
C GLY A 251 32.04 -5.46 -9.26
N GLU A 252 33.01 -5.08 -8.42
CA GLU A 252 32.91 -5.24 -6.97
C GLU A 252 32.60 -3.91 -6.26
N ILE A 253 33.06 -2.79 -6.81
CA ILE A 253 32.96 -1.47 -6.18
C ILE A 253 32.39 -0.46 -7.17
N ILE A 254 31.43 0.35 -6.71
CA ILE A 254 30.87 1.45 -7.48
C ILE A 254 31.31 2.78 -6.86
N LYS A 255 32.10 3.56 -7.62
CA LYS A 255 32.60 4.88 -7.18
C LYS A 255 31.66 6.05 -7.52
N GLY A 256 30.70 5.84 -8.41
CA GLY A 256 29.76 6.85 -8.89
C GLY A 256 28.35 6.70 -8.33
N ASN A 257 27.44 7.57 -8.76
CA ASN A 257 26.02 7.51 -8.41
C ASN A 257 25.14 6.90 -9.52
N THR A 258 25.74 6.40 -10.59
CA THR A 258 25.02 5.93 -11.77
C THR A 258 25.65 4.63 -12.28
N ILE A 259 24.81 3.63 -12.56
CA ILE A 259 25.20 2.41 -13.28
C ILE A 259 24.78 2.56 -14.74
N PHE A 260 25.72 2.31 -15.64
CA PHE A 260 25.48 2.31 -17.07
C PHE A 260 25.25 0.90 -17.58
N ARG A 261 24.53 0.81 -18.69
CA ARG A 261 24.17 -0.45 -19.33
C ARG A 261 25.33 -1.44 -19.54
N PRO A 262 26.55 -1.02 -19.97
CA PRO A 262 27.67 -1.95 -20.15
C PRO A 262 28.10 -2.68 -18.87
N GLY A 263 27.83 -2.12 -17.69
CA GLY A 263 28.20 -2.73 -16.42
C GLY A 263 27.17 -3.74 -15.88
N ILE A 264 26.11 -4.06 -16.63
CA ILE A 264 25.05 -4.97 -16.17
C ILE A 264 25.19 -6.31 -16.90
N ILE A 265 25.42 -7.37 -16.14
CA ILE A 265 25.55 -8.75 -16.64
C ILE A 265 24.19 -9.41 -16.77
N ASP A 266 23.38 -9.30 -15.72
CA ASP A 266 22.07 -9.96 -15.60
C ASP A 266 21.12 -9.08 -14.78
N PHE A 267 19.82 -9.29 -14.92
CA PHE A 267 18.79 -8.46 -14.29
C PHE A 267 17.44 -9.17 -14.25
N SER A 268 16.58 -8.72 -13.34
CA SER A 268 15.20 -9.23 -13.27
C SER A 268 14.41 -8.84 -14.53
N PRO A 269 13.57 -9.74 -15.09
CA PRO A 269 12.89 -9.51 -16.36
C PRO A 269 11.82 -8.40 -16.31
N GLU A 270 11.27 -8.12 -15.13
CA GLU A 270 10.18 -7.16 -14.91
C GLU A 270 10.62 -6.01 -13.99
N LEU A 271 11.45 -5.14 -14.56
CA LEU A 271 11.89 -3.89 -13.94
C LEU A 271 11.27 -2.71 -14.68
N PHE A 272 10.71 -1.78 -13.92
CA PHE A 272 10.09 -0.57 -14.43
C PHE A 272 10.87 0.68 -14.00
N PRO A 273 10.75 1.79 -14.73
CA PRO A 273 11.27 3.08 -14.26
C PRO A 273 10.80 3.39 -12.83
N ASP A 274 11.70 3.99 -12.04
CA ASP A 274 11.54 4.29 -10.62
C ASP A 274 11.32 3.08 -9.68
N ASP A 275 11.54 1.84 -10.13
CA ASP A 275 11.63 0.70 -9.23
C ASP A 275 12.85 0.85 -8.32
N ASN A 276 12.64 0.60 -7.02
CA ASN A 276 13.71 0.48 -6.04
C ASN A 276 14.32 -0.92 -6.14
N ILE A 277 15.63 -1.02 -6.41
CA ILE A 277 16.29 -2.29 -6.71
C ILE A 277 17.56 -2.51 -5.88
N CYS A 278 17.92 -3.78 -5.76
CA CYS A 278 19.20 -4.23 -5.21
C CYS A 278 20.20 -4.47 -6.33
N VAL A 279 21.41 -3.93 -6.18
CA VAL A 279 22.54 -4.22 -7.07
C VAL A 279 23.42 -5.23 -6.38
N PHE A 280 23.57 -6.39 -7.01
CA PHE A 280 24.44 -7.45 -6.53
C PHE A 280 25.79 -7.45 -7.25
N ASP A 281 26.78 -8.06 -6.59
CA ASP A 281 28.01 -8.48 -7.24
C ASP A 281 27.77 -9.56 -8.30
N LYS A 282 28.82 -9.88 -9.08
CA LYS A 282 28.79 -10.86 -10.18
C LYS A 282 28.28 -12.24 -9.78
N LYS A 283 28.46 -12.65 -8.52
CA LYS A 283 28.07 -13.97 -8.01
C LYS A 283 26.69 -13.98 -7.36
N LYS A 284 26.05 -12.81 -7.20
CA LYS A 284 24.81 -12.64 -6.44
C LYS A 284 24.94 -13.06 -4.97
N GLU A 285 26.13 -12.86 -4.40
CA GLU A 285 26.45 -13.22 -3.00
C GLU A 285 26.37 -11.99 -2.08
N ASN A 286 26.66 -10.80 -2.60
CA ASN A 286 26.65 -9.56 -1.83
C ASN A 286 25.85 -8.46 -2.52
N ILE A 287 25.18 -7.64 -1.70
CA ILE A 287 24.58 -6.39 -2.16
C ILE A 287 25.65 -5.30 -2.13
N ILE A 288 25.99 -4.77 -3.29
CA ILE A 288 27.01 -3.73 -3.44
C ILE A 288 26.41 -2.31 -3.41
N ALA A 289 25.16 -2.17 -3.83
CA ALA A 289 24.47 -0.88 -3.84
C ALA A 289 22.95 -1.05 -3.88
N LEU A 290 22.25 0.04 -3.54
CA LEU A 290 20.82 0.20 -3.78
C LEU A 290 20.60 1.42 -4.67
N GLY A 291 19.61 1.31 -5.56
CA GLY A 291 19.33 2.36 -6.52
C GLY A 291 17.89 2.33 -7.02
N ASN A 292 17.56 3.36 -7.79
CA ASN A 292 16.29 3.44 -8.50
C ASN A 292 16.54 3.30 -10.00
N MET A 293 15.68 2.53 -10.66
CA MET A 293 15.72 2.36 -12.11
C MET A 293 15.42 3.69 -12.82
N ILE A 294 16.22 4.03 -13.82
CA ILE A 294 15.98 5.17 -14.73
C ILE A 294 15.15 4.69 -15.93
N VAL A 295 15.36 3.44 -16.34
CA VAL A 295 14.75 2.80 -17.51
C VAL A 295 14.23 1.43 -17.13
N GLY A 296 13.31 0.87 -17.92
CA GLY A 296 12.80 -0.49 -17.71
C GLY A 296 13.72 -1.59 -18.24
N SER A 297 13.41 -2.83 -17.91
CA SER A 297 14.14 -4.03 -18.36
C SER A 297 14.21 -4.14 -19.89
N GLU A 298 13.17 -3.69 -20.61
CA GLU A 298 13.14 -3.73 -22.07
C GLU A 298 14.20 -2.84 -22.72
N TYR A 299 14.50 -1.69 -22.12
CA TYR A 299 15.60 -0.84 -22.58
C TYR A 299 16.96 -1.54 -22.39
N ILE A 300 17.14 -2.21 -21.25
CA ILE A 300 18.38 -2.95 -20.94
C ILE A 300 18.59 -4.07 -21.96
N LYS A 301 17.55 -4.80 -22.34
CA LYS A 301 17.66 -5.85 -23.38
C LYS A 301 18.10 -5.28 -24.73
N ASN A 302 17.51 -4.16 -25.13
CA ASN A 302 17.64 -3.64 -26.50
C ASN A 302 18.74 -2.58 -26.69
N SER A 303 19.44 -2.18 -25.61
CA SER A 303 20.47 -1.14 -25.66
C SER A 303 21.82 -1.67 -25.21
N SER A 304 22.89 -1.17 -25.83
CA SER A 304 24.28 -1.46 -25.46
C SER A 304 24.91 -0.39 -24.55
N SER A 305 24.28 0.79 -24.44
CA SER A 305 24.79 1.93 -23.66
C SER A 305 23.64 2.68 -22.97
N GLY A 306 23.97 3.70 -22.17
CA GLY A 306 22.98 4.53 -21.48
C GLY A 306 22.95 4.35 -19.97
N ARG A 307 22.30 5.29 -19.28
CA ARG A 307 22.16 5.31 -17.82
C ARG A 307 20.99 4.41 -17.42
N VAL A 308 21.22 3.48 -16.50
CA VAL A 308 20.22 2.48 -16.14
C VAL A 308 19.73 2.64 -14.70
N ILE A 309 20.62 2.88 -13.75
CA ILE A 309 20.27 3.01 -12.33
C ILE A 309 20.89 4.26 -11.76
N LYS A 310 20.12 4.97 -10.94
CA LYS A 310 20.60 6.04 -10.05
C LYS A 310 20.75 5.49 -8.65
N ILE A 311 21.99 5.37 -8.20
CA ILE A 311 22.37 4.86 -6.87
C ILE A 311 22.09 5.93 -5.82
N TYR A 312 21.56 5.50 -4.67
CA TYR A 312 21.41 6.35 -3.49
C TYR A 312 22.13 5.81 -2.25
N GLU A 313 22.58 4.56 -2.27
CA GLU A 313 23.36 3.94 -1.20
C GLU A 313 24.33 2.90 -1.76
N THR A 314 25.55 2.84 -1.23
CA THR A 314 26.57 1.84 -1.58
C THR A 314 27.05 1.15 -0.32
N ASN A 315 27.33 -0.15 -0.43
CA ASN A 315 28.01 -0.88 0.62
C ASN A 315 29.48 -0.47 0.60
N LYS A 316 30.03 -0.08 1.75
CA LYS A 316 31.43 0.33 1.87
C LYS A 316 32.31 -0.87 2.12
#